data_AF-A0A5M3MCG0-F1
#
_entry.id   AF-A0A5M3MCG0-F1
#
_cell.length_a   1.000
_cell.length_b   1.000
_cell.length_c   1.000
_cell.angle_alpha   90.00
_cell.angle_beta   90.00
_cell.angle_gamma   90.00
#
_symmetry.space_group_name_H-M   'P 1'
#
loop_
_entity.id
_entity.type
_entity.pdbx_description
1 polymer ?
#
loop_
_entity_poly.entity_id
_entity_poly.type
_entity_poly.pdbx_seq_one_letter_code
_entity_poly.pdbx_strand_id
1 'polypeptide(L)'
;MLLLANKRVGAEDLYEGYPGDDRDVQDPQVALKVTQDVREVEIKLFKEGNAEEALQKYLQSVHYLDVLSVTPDGLGPELKASFNTLLTPLLLNSALAALHAQLPSASNAHVAVDSTTHALKIQLSNADKAKALYRRGLAHSSLEEDETARDESRGFRRS
;
A
#
# COMPACT_ATOMS: atom_id res chain seq x y z
N MET A 1 -31.72 -31.21 -4.39
CA MET A 1 -31.39 -30.53 -3.12
C MET A 1 -30.44 -29.39 -3.46
N LEU A 2 -30.94 -28.15 -3.41
CA LEU A 2 -30.19 -26.93 -3.72
C LEU A 2 -28.98 -26.79 -2.79
N LEU A 3 -27.83 -26.43 -3.33
CA LEU A 3 -26.92 -25.48 -2.68
C LEU A 3 -26.21 -24.66 -3.78
N LEU A 4 -26.93 -23.67 -4.29
CA LEU A 4 -26.30 -22.53 -4.94
C LEU A 4 -25.52 -21.82 -3.84
N ALA A 5 -24.21 -22.08 -3.78
CA ALA A 5 -23.30 -21.29 -2.99
C ALA A 5 -23.47 -19.83 -3.44
N ASN A 6 -24.07 -19.04 -2.56
CA ASN A 6 -24.28 -17.62 -2.71
C ASN A 6 -22.90 -16.95 -2.82
N LYS A 7 -22.36 -16.88 -4.03
CA LYS A 7 -21.16 -16.11 -4.36
C LYS A 7 -21.55 -14.65 -4.12
N ARG A 8 -21.34 -14.16 -2.91
CA ARG A 8 -21.35 -12.72 -2.65
C ARG A 8 -20.20 -12.19 -3.49
N VAL A 9 -20.54 -11.59 -4.63
CA VAL A 9 -19.59 -10.81 -5.41
C VAL A 9 -19.12 -9.68 -4.49
N GLY A 10 -17.97 -9.88 -3.85
CA GLY A 10 -17.33 -8.86 -3.04
C GLY A 10 -16.75 -7.78 -3.94
N ALA A 11 -16.51 -6.58 -3.42
CA ALA A 11 -15.79 -5.54 -4.16
C ALA A 11 -14.44 -6.07 -4.70
N GLU A 12 -13.82 -7.02 -4.00
CA GLU A 12 -12.64 -7.76 -4.47
C GLU A 12 -12.86 -8.47 -5.81
N ASP A 13 -13.98 -9.19 -5.96
CA ASP A 13 -14.34 -9.98 -7.14
C ASP A 13 -14.76 -9.07 -8.33
N LEU A 14 -15.14 -7.81 -8.06
CA LEU A 14 -15.47 -6.80 -9.07
C LEU A 14 -14.23 -6.13 -9.69
N TYR A 15 -13.12 -6.08 -8.94
CA TYR A 15 -11.93 -5.31 -9.30
C TYR A 15 -10.65 -6.17 -9.37
N GLU A 16 -10.76 -7.49 -9.16
CA GLU A 16 -9.66 -8.45 -9.33
C GLU A 16 -9.23 -8.49 -10.81
N GLY A 17 -7.98 -8.09 -11.08
CA GLY A 17 -7.44 -7.97 -12.44
C GLY A 17 -7.52 -6.57 -13.05
N TYR A 18 -8.04 -5.57 -12.33
CA TYR A 18 -7.88 -4.17 -12.72
C TYR A 18 -6.41 -3.74 -12.44
N PRO A 19 -5.75 -2.95 -13.31
CA PRO A 19 -6.27 -2.33 -14.52
C PRO A 19 -5.70 -3.04 -15.76
N GLY A 20 -6.31 -4.15 -16.17
CA GLY A 20 -5.98 -4.78 -17.44
C GLY A 20 -6.44 -3.89 -18.60
N ASP A 21 -5.51 -3.20 -19.27
CA ASP A 21 -5.56 -2.57 -20.61
C ASP A 21 -6.80 -1.71 -21.00
N ASP A 22 -7.74 -1.50 -20.09
CA ASP A 22 -9.00 -0.80 -20.35
C ASP A 22 -8.81 0.70 -20.26
N ARG A 23 -9.21 1.41 -21.31
CA ARG A 23 -9.05 2.87 -21.46
C ARG A 23 -9.75 3.71 -20.37
N ASP A 24 -10.51 3.07 -19.48
CA ASP A 24 -11.20 3.67 -18.32
C ASP A 24 -10.27 3.97 -17.12
N VAL A 25 -9.05 3.41 -17.06
CA VAL A 25 -8.05 3.74 -15.99
C VAL A 25 -7.45 5.14 -16.11
N GLN A 26 -7.92 5.97 -17.04
CA GLN A 26 -7.48 7.36 -17.19
C GLN A 26 -8.47 8.37 -16.58
N ASP A 27 -9.63 7.92 -16.06
CA ASP A 27 -10.56 8.78 -15.33
C ASP A 27 -10.22 8.85 -13.83
N PRO A 28 -9.79 10.02 -13.30
CA PRO A 28 -9.50 10.21 -11.89
C PRO A 28 -10.69 9.90 -10.96
N GLN A 29 -11.93 10.09 -11.41
CA GLN A 29 -13.12 9.82 -10.61
C GLN A 29 -13.34 8.32 -10.43
N VAL A 30 -13.03 7.52 -11.46
CA VAL A 30 -13.19 6.06 -11.42
C VAL A 30 -12.24 5.47 -10.39
N ALA A 31 -10.96 5.82 -10.38
CA ALA A 31 -10.08 5.24 -9.35
C ALA A 31 -10.32 5.77 -7.95
N LEU A 32 -10.75 7.03 -7.78
CA LEU A 32 -11.19 7.48 -6.47
C LEU A 32 -12.32 6.59 -5.95
N LYS A 33 -13.30 6.27 -6.80
CA LYS A 33 -14.41 5.39 -6.45
C LYS A 33 -13.96 3.96 -6.18
N VAL A 34 -13.20 3.35 -7.08
CA VAL A 34 -12.68 1.97 -6.91
C VAL A 34 -11.88 1.87 -5.61
N THR A 35 -10.99 2.82 -5.36
CA THR A 35 -10.16 2.84 -4.16
C THR A 35 -10.99 3.05 -2.88
N GLN A 36 -12.08 3.82 -2.95
CA GLN A 36 -13.03 3.95 -1.84
C GLN A 36 -13.76 2.63 -1.56
N ASP A 37 -14.21 1.94 -2.62
CA ASP A 37 -14.97 0.69 -2.52
C ASP A 37 -14.13 -0.46 -1.93
N VAL A 38 -12.83 -0.54 -2.27
CA VAL A 38 -11.95 -1.63 -1.79
C VAL A 38 -11.36 -1.37 -0.40
N ARG A 39 -11.32 -0.12 0.07
CA ARG A 39 -10.70 0.25 1.35
C ARG A 39 -11.26 -0.52 2.55
N GLU A 40 -12.57 -0.74 2.59
CA GLU A 40 -13.20 -1.45 3.72
C GLU A 40 -12.68 -2.88 3.87
N VAL A 41 -12.45 -3.52 2.73
CA VAL A 41 -11.89 -4.87 2.63
C VAL A 41 -10.46 -4.88 3.13
N GLU A 42 -9.62 -3.95 2.65
CA GLU A 42 -8.21 -3.85 3.06
C GLU A 42 -8.07 -3.67 4.58
N ILE A 43 -8.90 -2.79 5.17
CA ILE A 43 -8.93 -2.53 6.61
C ILE A 43 -9.36 -3.79 7.36
N LYS A 44 -10.35 -4.51 6.83
CA LYS A 44 -10.85 -5.75 7.44
C LYS A 44 -9.75 -6.83 7.45
N LEU A 45 -9.12 -7.09 6.30
CA LEU A 45 -8.01 -8.06 6.18
C LEU A 45 -6.89 -7.76 7.19
N PHE A 46 -6.50 -6.48 7.29
CA PHE A 46 -5.45 -6.08 8.22
C PHE A 46 -5.86 -6.31 9.69
N LYS A 47 -7.11 -6.01 10.05
CA LYS A 47 -7.64 -6.25 11.40
C LYS A 47 -7.78 -7.73 11.75
N GLU A 48 -7.99 -8.59 10.76
CA GLU A 48 -8.07 -10.04 10.91
C GLU A 48 -6.69 -10.71 11.01
N GLY A 49 -5.60 -9.94 10.91
CA GLY A 49 -4.22 -10.44 11.00
C GLY A 49 -3.63 -10.88 9.66
N ASN A 50 -4.37 -10.73 8.56
CA ASN A 50 -3.92 -11.06 7.20
C ASN A 50 -3.09 -9.90 6.62
N ALA A 51 -1.98 -9.57 7.26
CA ALA A 51 -1.16 -8.41 6.92
C ALA A 51 -0.58 -8.48 5.49
N GLU A 52 -0.18 -9.66 5.02
CA GLU A 52 0.37 -9.84 3.67
C GLU A 52 -0.68 -9.61 2.58
N GLU A 53 -1.87 -10.19 2.76
CA GLU A 53 -2.99 -10.00 1.82
C GLU A 53 -3.45 -8.55 1.81
N ALA A 54 -3.57 -7.93 2.99
CA ALA A 54 -3.88 -6.51 3.10
C ALA A 54 -2.83 -5.65 2.40
N LEU A 55 -1.53 -5.97 2.55
CA LEU A 55 -0.45 -5.25 1.88
C LEU A 55 -0.61 -5.28 0.35
N GLN A 56 -0.89 -6.45 -0.22
CA GLN A 56 -1.09 -6.57 -1.68
C GLN A 56 -2.23 -5.66 -2.16
N LYS A 57 -3.35 -5.66 -1.44
CA LYS A 57 -4.51 -4.81 -1.77
C LYS A 57 -4.19 -3.32 -1.62
N TYR A 58 -3.52 -2.91 -0.54
CA TYR A 58 -3.09 -1.52 -0.38
C TYR A 58 -2.15 -1.06 -1.49
N LEU A 59 -1.17 -1.88 -1.89
CA LEU A 59 -0.24 -1.54 -2.97
C LEU A 59 -0.95 -1.44 -4.33
N GLN A 60 -1.94 -2.29 -4.57
CA GLN A 60 -2.80 -2.20 -5.75
C GLN A 60 -3.59 -0.88 -5.78
N SER A 61 -4.19 -0.49 -4.65
CA SER A 61 -4.88 0.79 -4.51
C SER A 61 -3.97 2.01 -4.68
N VAL A 62 -2.75 1.96 -4.14
CA VAL A 62 -1.73 2.99 -4.38
C VAL A 62 -1.39 3.06 -5.87
N HIS A 63 -1.20 1.91 -6.52
CA HIS A 63 -0.91 1.85 -7.95
C HIS A 63 -2.03 2.47 -8.80
N TYR A 64 -3.30 2.23 -8.47
CA TYR A 64 -4.42 2.88 -9.15
C TYR A 64 -4.37 4.40 -9.06
N LEU A 65 -4.06 4.94 -7.88
CA LEU A 65 -3.96 6.39 -7.69
C LEU A 65 -2.70 6.98 -8.37
N ASP A 66 -1.60 6.24 -8.39
CA ASP A 66 -0.33 6.67 -8.99
C ASP A 66 -0.37 6.66 -10.52
N VAL A 67 -0.91 5.61 -11.16
CA VAL A 67 -1.08 5.54 -12.63
C VAL A 67 -1.98 6.66 -13.16
N LEU A 68 -2.91 7.13 -12.33
CA LEU A 68 -3.84 8.21 -12.62
C LEU A 68 -3.34 9.60 -12.28
N SER A 69 -2.12 9.73 -11.75
CA SER A 69 -1.45 11.02 -11.63
C SER A 69 -0.99 11.52 -13.00
N VAL A 70 -1.96 11.72 -13.92
CA VAL A 70 -1.80 12.48 -15.15
C VAL A 70 -1.20 13.84 -14.77
N THR A 71 -0.21 14.25 -15.55
CA THR A 71 0.69 15.40 -15.33
C THR A 71 0.02 16.56 -14.58
N PRO A 72 0.65 17.10 -13.52
CA PRO A 72 0.07 18.05 -12.55
C PRO A 72 -0.47 19.39 -13.10
N ASP A 73 -0.46 19.59 -14.41
CA ASP A 73 -0.96 20.80 -15.07
C ASP A 73 -2.48 20.75 -15.37
N GLY A 74 -3.12 19.58 -15.28
CA GLY A 74 -4.54 19.39 -15.60
C GLY A 74 -5.50 19.16 -14.41
N LEU A 75 -4.98 18.78 -13.23
CA LEU A 75 -5.81 18.47 -12.07
C LEU A 75 -6.05 19.74 -11.22
N GLY A 76 -7.32 20.12 -11.05
CA GLY A 76 -7.70 21.21 -10.16
C GLY A 76 -7.27 20.95 -8.70
N PRO A 77 -7.05 22.01 -7.90
CA PRO A 77 -6.56 21.88 -6.52
C PRO A 77 -7.47 21.03 -5.61
N GLU A 78 -8.78 21.06 -5.84
CA GLU A 78 -9.76 20.24 -5.09
C GLU A 78 -9.61 18.74 -5.33
N LEU A 79 -9.35 18.36 -6.60
CA LEU A 79 -9.16 16.96 -6.96
C LEU A 79 -7.85 16.45 -6.35
N LYS A 80 -6.77 17.24 -6.45
CA LYS A 80 -5.49 16.92 -5.78
C LYS A 80 -5.63 16.76 -4.27
N ALA A 81 -6.42 17.61 -3.61
CA ALA A 81 -6.69 17.48 -2.17
C ALA A 81 -7.45 16.18 -1.84
N SER A 82 -8.42 15.81 -2.67
CA SER A 82 -9.19 14.56 -2.52
C SER A 82 -8.31 13.32 -2.70
N PHE A 83 -7.43 13.35 -3.71
CA PHE A 83 -6.41 12.32 -3.94
C PHE A 83 -5.48 12.17 -2.72
N ASN A 84 -4.88 13.26 -2.26
CA ASN A 84 -3.97 13.23 -1.11
C ASN A 84 -4.65 12.71 0.17
N THR A 85 -5.92 13.05 0.37
CA THR A 85 -6.73 12.57 1.50
C THR A 85 -6.94 11.06 1.44
N LEU A 86 -7.06 10.49 0.23
CA LEU A 86 -7.21 9.06 0.04
C LEU A 86 -5.87 8.31 0.07
N LEU A 87 -4.84 8.87 -0.55
CA LEU A 87 -3.50 8.29 -0.69
C LEU A 87 -2.74 8.21 0.64
N THR A 88 -2.84 9.24 1.48
CA THR A 88 -2.14 9.31 2.77
C THR A 88 -2.37 8.07 3.64
N PRO A 89 -3.62 7.68 3.99
CA PRO A 89 -3.84 6.49 4.80
C PRO A 89 -3.46 5.19 4.08
N LEU A 90 -3.54 5.11 2.75
CA LEU A 90 -3.10 3.94 2.00
C LEU A 90 -1.59 3.72 2.17
N LEU A 91 -0.78 4.73 1.87
CA LEU A 91 0.68 4.67 2.03
C LEU A 91 1.10 4.33 3.46
N LEU A 92 0.43 4.94 4.44
CA LEU A 92 0.69 4.65 5.85
C LEU A 92 0.33 3.20 6.19
N ASN A 93 -0.83 2.71 5.74
CA ASN A 93 -1.27 1.35 6.01
C ASN A 93 -0.45 0.30 5.27
N SER A 94 -0.01 0.56 4.03
CA SER A 94 0.97 -0.27 3.30
C SER A 94 2.24 -0.43 4.12
N ALA A 95 2.80 0.67 4.62
CA ALA A 95 4.00 0.60 5.45
C ALA A 95 3.79 -0.20 6.74
N LEU A 96 2.64 -0.03 7.39
CA LEU A 96 2.34 -0.80 8.60
C LEU A 96 2.12 -2.28 8.31
N ALA A 97 1.39 -2.60 7.24
CA ALA A 97 1.13 -3.98 6.81
C ALA A 97 2.42 -4.70 6.43
N ALA A 98 3.33 -4.02 5.71
CA ALA A 98 4.64 -4.57 5.39
C ALA A 98 5.49 -4.87 6.65
N LEU A 99 5.45 -3.99 7.66
CA LEU A 99 6.11 -4.23 8.95
C LEU A 99 5.45 -5.35 9.78
N HIS A 100 4.18 -5.67 9.51
CA HIS A 100 3.40 -6.69 10.22
C HIS A 100 3.27 -8.00 9.43
N ALA A 101 3.89 -8.13 8.26
CA ALA A 101 3.91 -9.37 7.50
C ALA A 101 4.50 -10.50 8.36
N GLN A 102 3.96 -11.71 8.23
CA GLN A 102 4.32 -12.84 9.10
C GLN A 102 5.80 -13.21 8.97
N LEU A 103 6.35 -13.03 7.76
CA LEU A 103 7.77 -13.18 7.49
C LEU A 103 8.40 -11.80 7.28
N PRO A 104 9.18 -11.30 8.25
CA PRO A 104 10.03 -10.14 8.04
C PRO A 104 10.95 -10.40 6.84
N SER A 105 11.01 -9.43 5.93
CA SER A 105 11.87 -9.51 4.76
C SER A 105 12.41 -8.13 4.40
N ALA A 106 13.60 -8.10 3.81
CA ALA A 106 14.16 -6.87 3.26
C ALA A 106 13.22 -6.19 2.27
N SER A 107 12.52 -7.01 1.45
CA SER A 107 11.52 -6.51 0.50
C SER A 107 10.39 -5.76 1.20
N ASN A 108 9.82 -6.32 2.28
CA ASN A 108 8.77 -5.64 3.04
C ASN A 108 9.29 -4.37 3.73
N ALA A 109 10.51 -4.40 4.25
CA ALA A 109 11.14 -3.21 4.82
C ALA A 109 11.33 -2.11 3.76
N HIS A 110 11.77 -2.45 2.55
CA HIS A 110 11.84 -1.50 1.44
C HIS A 110 10.47 -0.92 1.08
N VAL A 111 9.43 -1.75 1.00
CA VAL A 111 8.05 -1.27 0.77
C VAL A 111 7.62 -0.25 1.83
N ALA A 112 7.95 -0.50 3.10
CA ALA A 112 7.66 0.45 4.18
C ALA A 112 8.45 1.77 4.05
N VAL A 113 9.73 1.71 3.67
CA VAL A 113 10.56 2.90 3.40
C VAL A 113 9.99 3.72 2.24
N ASP A 114 9.63 3.06 1.14
CA ASP A 114 9.13 3.72 -0.07
C ASP A 114 7.76 4.36 0.19
N SER A 115 6.85 3.62 0.81
CA SER A 115 5.50 4.11 1.13
C SER A 115 5.54 5.31 2.08
N THR A 116 6.37 5.26 3.13
CA THR A 116 6.53 6.39 4.06
C THR A 116 7.26 7.57 3.45
N THR A 117 8.23 7.33 2.57
CA THR A 117 8.91 8.39 1.82
C THR A 117 7.98 9.09 0.85
N HIS A 118 7.07 8.35 0.21
CA HIS A 118 6.01 8.93 -0.60
C HIS A 118 5.05 9.76 0.28
N ALA A 119 4.58 9.22 1.40
CA ALA A 119 3.65 9.93 2.28
C ALA A 119 4.24 11.27 2.79
N LEU A 120 5.55 11.30 3.08
CA LEU A 120 6.25 12.50 3.56
C LEU A 120 6.41 13.61 2.50
N LYS A 121 6.13 13.32 1.22
CA LYS A 121 6.05 14.33 0.15
C LYS A 121 4.68 15.00 0.07
N ILE A 122 3.68 14.46 0.76
CA ILE A 122 2.32 14.99 0.85
C ILE A 122 2.24 15.92 2.08
N GLN A 123 1.36 16.92 2.06
CA GLN A 123 1.06 17.71 3.24
C GLN A 123 0.35 16.83 4.29
N LEU A 124 1.06 16.46 5.35
CA LEU A 124 0.55 15.60 6.43
C LEU A 124 0.14 16.40 7.67
N SER A 125 -0.76 15.81 8.47
CA SER A 125 -0.96 16.20 9.86
C SER A 125 0.28 15.86 10.70
N ASN A 126 0.45 16.48 11.87
CA ASN A 126 1.54 16.13 12.80
C ASN A 126 1.49 14.66 13.21
N ALA A 127 0.28 14.13 13.43
CA ALA A 127 0.08 12.74 13.82
C ALA A 127 0.49 11.77 12.70
N ASP A 128 0.12 12.06 11.46
CA ASP A 128 0.46 11.20 10.31
C ASP A 128 1.94 11.30 9.94
N LYS A 129 2.53 12.49 10.06
CA LYS A 129 3.99 12.67 9.94
C LYS A 129 4.75 11.85 10.98
N ALA A 130 4.29 11.84 12.23
CA ALA A 130 4.90 11.02 13.28
C ALA A 130 4.79 9.52 12.97
N LYS A 131 3.63 9.04 12.50
CA LYS A 131 3.46 7.64 12.06
C LYS A 131 4.42 7.30 10.91
N ALA A 132 4.53 8.16 9.90
CA ALA A 132 5.40 7.93 8.75
C ALA A 132 6.87 7.81 9.18
N LEU A 133 7.36 8.77 9.98
CA LEU A 133 8.74 8.78 10.46
C LEU A 133 9.06 7.58 11.34
N TYR A 134 8.15 7.24 12.26
CA TYR A 134 8.32 6.08 13.15
C TYR A 134 8.42 4.78 12.36
N ARG A 135 7.47 4.53 11.45
CA ARG A 135 7.44 3.31 10.61
C ARG A 135 8.67 3.23 9.71
N ARG A 136 9.12 4.36 9.15
CA ARG A 136 10.34 4.40 8.34
C ARG A 136 11.59 4.06 9.16
N GLY A 137 11.66 4.54 10.41
CA GLY A 137 12.74 4.19 11.33
C GLY A 137 12.80 2.68 11.63
N LEU A 138 11.65 2.06 11.91
CA LEU A 138 11.57 0.60 12.10
C LEU A 138 12.05 -0.16 10.86
N ALA A 139 11.61 0.27 9.67
CA ALA A 139 12.02 -0.37 8.42
C ALA A 139 13.53 -0.27 8.16
N HIS A 140 14.15 0.88 8.43
CA HIS A 140 15.61 1.03 8.32
C HIS A 140 16.37 0.13 9.31
N SER A 141 15.89 0.01 10.55
CA SER A 141 16.48 -0.93 11.54
C SER A 141 16.48 -2.36 11.00
N SER A 142 15.35 -2.82 10.45
CA SER A 142 15.27 -4.18 9.89
C SER A 142 16.19 -4.40 8.69
N LEU A 143 16.44 -3.38 7.87
CA LEU A 143 17.36 -3.47 6.73
C LEU A 143 18.83 -3.56 7.19
N GLU A 144 19.22 -2.80 8.22
CA GLU A 144 20.56 -2.83 8.79
C GLU A 144 20.88 -4.18 9.46
N GLU A 145 19.90 -4.73 10.19
CA GLU A 145 20.01 -6.07 10.79
C GLU A 145 20.19 -7.16 9.72
N ASP A 146 19.43 -7.07 8.63
CA ASP A 146 19.49 -8.02 7.50
C ASP A 146 20.80 -7.89 6.69
N GLU A 147 21.34 -6.68 6.52
CA GLU A 147 22.67 -6.47 5.93
C GLU A 147 23.79 -7.07 6.80
N THR A 148 23.74 -6.81 8.11
CA THR A 148 24.70 -7.37 9.08
C THR A 148 24.72 -8.90 9.04
N ALA A 149 23.54 -9.53 9.08
CA ALA A 149 23.42 -10.99 9.02
C ALA A 149 23.97 -11.56 7.69
N ARG A 150 23.78 -10.86 6.57
CA ARG A 150 24.34 -11.28 5.27
C ARG A 150 25.86 -11.23 5.28
N ASP A 151 26.47 -10.19 5.84
CA ASP A 151 27.92 -10.06 5.87
C ASP A 151 28.58 -11.09 6.79
N GLU A 152 27.99 -11.39 7.95
CA GLU A 152 28.43 -12.49 8.81
C GLU A 152 28.41 -13.84 8.07
N SER A 153 27.32 -14.13 7.33
CA SER A 153 27.20 -15.36 6.54
C SER A 153 28.22 -15.46 5.39
N ARG A 154 28.69 -14.32 4.86
CA ARG A 154 29.73 -14.27 3.82
C ARG A 154 31.11 -14.48 4.43
N GLY A 155 31.36 -13.95 5.63
CA GLY A 155 32.57 -14.21 6.40
C GLY A 155 32.76 -15.71 6.66
N PHE A 156 31.70 -16.41 7.09
CA PHE A 156 31.73 -17.85 7.32
C PHE A 156 32.02 -18.68 6.05
N ARG A 157 31.50 -18.26 4.89
CA ARG A 157 31.73 -18.99 3.62
C ARG A 157 33.14 -18.82 3.04
N ARG A 158 33.94 -17.90 3.58
CA ARG A 158 35.31 -17.60 3.11
C ARG A 158 36.41 -18.17 4.02
N SER A 159 36.06 -18.79 5.14
CA SER A 159 36.96 -19.52 6.06
C SER A 159 36.91 -21.02 5.81
#